data_AF-A0A068SF17-F1
#
_entry.id   AF-A0A068SF17-F1
#
_cell.length_a   1.000
_cell.length_b   1.000
_cell.length_c   1.000
_cell.angle_alpha   90.00
_cell.angle_beta   90.00
_cell.angle_gamma   90.00
#
_symmetry.space_group_name_H-M   'P 1'
#
loop_
_entity.id
_entity.type
_entity.pdbx_description
1 polymer ?
#
loop_
_entity_poly.entity_id
_entity_poly.type
_entity_poly.pdbx_seq_one_letter_code
_entity_poly.pdbx_strand_id
1 'polypeptide(L)'
;MLPADRLYKNTASFSSCLMLYTLYFVVLAGVLSLLTCWSPPPLGDDNEIDYHEQDVSSWGQSALQQMVAWSWRSWTGRRHPIFDPPKRHGYFIHITDLHIDEEYMAGSNVDTDCHRFGSKSAITQSAGLLGTPGAKCDSPIELAEKTLDYISREWRDKIDFVVWTGDNSRHDWDKKYRPRKRKAIYHLNERVQQMMQRAFWPTARDPRHIPVVPTLGNNDVYPHNTMGSGDDEADLLQFFSRLWQPWIPTDQRATFRQGGYFAVNVGPRLRVLSLNTMFPCT
;
A
#
# COMPACT_ATOMS: atom_id res chain seq x y z
N MET A 1 -37.62 17.30 -40.49
CA MET A 1 -36.98 16.37 -41.45
C MET A 1 -35.52 16.19 -41.01
N LEU A 2 -35.18 15.00 -40.52
CA LEU A 2 -33.81 14.45 -40.45
C LEU A 2 -33.32 14.13 -41.90
N PRO A 3 -32.01 13.97 -42.22
CA PRO A 3 -31.06 12.97 -41.67
C PRO A 3 -29.68 13.55 -41.29
N ALA A 4 -28.85 13.00 -40.39
CA ALA A 4 -28.29 11.64 -40.19
C ALA A 4 -27.23 11.20 -41.22
N ASP A 5 -25.99 11.16 -40.74
CA ASP A 5 -24.89 10.21 -41.03
C ASP A 5 -24.03 10.24 -42.32
N ARG A 6 -22.74 9.94 -42.04
CA ARG A 6 -21.65 9.35 -42.84
C ARG A 6 -20.58 10.30 -43.39
N LEU A 7 -19.29 9.97 -43.43
CA LEU A 7 -18.43 8.89 -42.90
C LEU A 7 -17.00 9.34 -43.29
N TYR A 8 -16.03 9.24 -42.39
CA TYR A 8 -14.68 8.84 -42.80
C TYR A 8 -14.21 7.73 -41.87
N LYS A 9 -14.10 6.54 -42.46
CA LYS A 9 -13.51 5.34 -41.88
C LYS A 9 -12.00 5.53 -41.87
N ASN A 10 -11.35 5.20 -40.76
CA ASN A 10 -10.07 4.50 -40.82
C ASN A 10 -9.99 3.53 -39.64
N THR A 11 -10.02 2.27 -40.02
CA THR A 11 -9.85 1.08 -39.19
C THR A 11 -8.37 0.90 -38.90
N ALA A 12 -8.00 0.85 -37.62
CA ALA A 12 -6.76 0.20 -37.17
C ALA A 12 -7.16 -0.84 -36.12
N SER A 13 -7.28 -2.07 -36.59
CA SER A 13 -7.28 -3.27 -35.76
C SER A 13 -5.87 -3.44 -35.18
N PHE A 14 -5.73 -3.40 -33.86
CA PHE A 14 -4.52 -3.87 -33.17
C PHE A 14 -4.91 -4.65 -31.90
N SER A 15 -5.15 -5.93 -32.13
CA SER A 15 -4.77 -7.10 -31.32
C SER A 15 -4.93 -7.03 -29.79
N SER A 16 -6.09 -7.49 -29.30
CA SER A 16 -6.36 -7.84 -27.90
C SER A 16 -5.78 -9.21 -27.48
N CYS A 17 -4.72 -9.71 -28.15
CA CYS A 17 -4.25 -11.08 -27.97
C CYS A 17 -2.95 -11.22 -27.14
N LEU A 18 -2.25 -10.11 -26.84
CA LEU A 18 -0.94 -10.18 -26.16
C LEU A 18 -0.97 -10.02 -24.63
N MET A 19 -2.04 -9.47 -24.05
CA MET A 19 -2.13 -9.28 -22.58
C MET A 19 -2.64 -10.52 -21.82
N LEU A 20 -3.30 -11.47 -22.48
CA LEU A 20 -3.83 -12.67 -21.82
C LEU A 20 -2.78 -13.76 -21.62
N TYR A 21 -1.72 -13.80 -22.44
CA TYR A 21 -0.66 -14.80 -22.32
C TYR A 21 0.26 -14.53 -21.12
N THR A 22 0.48 -13.27 -20.76
CA THR A 22 1.36 -12.92 -19.63
C THR A 22 0.71 -13.21 -18.28
N LEU A 23 -0.63 -13.09 -18.16
CA LEU A 23 -1.33 -13.42 -16.92
C LEU A 23 -1.40 -14.94 -16.65
N TYR A 24 -1.42 -15.77 -17.70
CA TYR A 24 -1.53 -17.23 -17.53
C TYR A 24 -0.22 -17.88 -17.04
N PHE A 25 0.93 -17.30 -17.38
CA PHE A 25 2.24 -17.86 -16.99
C PHE A 25 2.65 -17.53 -15.54
N VAL A 26 2.20 -16.41 -14.97
CA VAL A 26 2.56 -16.03 -13.59
C VAL A 26 1.83 -16.89 -12.56
N VAL A 27 0.61 -17.36 -12.86
CA VAL A 27 -0.20 -18.14 -11.91
C VAL A 27 0.22 -19.61 -11.84
N LEU A 28 0.73 -20.20 -12.93
CA LEU A 28 1.09 -21.63 -12.96
C LEU A 28 2.53 -21.93 -12.51
N ALA A 29 3.48 -21.00 -12.71
CA ALA A 29 4.86 -21.21 -12.29
C ALA A 29 5.04 -21.17 -10.75
N GLY A 30 4.17 -20.45 -10.02
CA GLY A 30 4.24 -20.36 -8.56
C GLY A 30 3.68 -21.59 -7.81
N VAL A 31 2.81 -22.38 -8.43
CA VAL A 31 2.10 -23.49 -7.75
C VAL A 31 2.90 -24.79 -7.80
N LEU A 32 3.75 -25.00 -8.81
CA LEU A 32 4.49 -26.27 -8.95
C LEU A 32 5.77 -26.36 -8.11
N SER A 33 6.31 -25.24 -7.61
CA SER A 33 7.55 -25.22 -6.80
C SER A 33 7.32 -25.31 -5.29
N LEU A 34 6.06 -25.31 -4.83
CA LEU A 34 5.71 -25.26 -3.40
C LEU A 34 5.51 -26.64 -2.74
N LEU A 35 5.75 -27.75 -3.43
CA LEU A 35 5.41 -29.10 -2.93
C LEU A 35 6.57 -29.93 -2.35
N THR A 36 7.79 -29.39 -2.20
CA THR A 36 8.92 -30.18 -1.64
C THR A 36 9.70 -29.54 -0.50
N CYS A 37 9.31 -28.36 0.01
CA CYS A 37 10.09 -27.67 1.04
C CYS A 37 9.24 -27.34 2.27
N TRP A 38 8.97 -28.33 3.11
CA TRP A 38 8.58 -28.08 4.49
C TRP A 38 8.97 -29.25 5.40
N SER A 39 9.85 -29.00 6.36
CA SER A 39 9.96 -29.80 7.58
C SER A 39 9.86 -28.84 8.77
N PRO A 40 8.89 -28.99 9.68
CA PRO A 40 8.73 -28.08 10.81
C PRO A 40 9.80 -28.35 11.90
N PRO A 41 10.32 -27.32 12.59
CA PRO A 41 11.16 -27.51 13.76
C PRO A 41 10.32 -27.89 15.00
N PRO A 42 10.93 -28.49 16.05
CA PRO A 42 10.21 -28.91 17.26
C PRO A 42 9.74 -27.70 18.08
N LEU A 43 8.54 -27.82 18.65
CA LEU A 43 7.96 -26.88 19.60
C LEU A 43 8.80 -26.88 20.90
N GLY A 44 9.30 -25.72 21.30
CA GLY A 44 9.95 -25.48 22.58
C GLY A 44 9.10 -24.56 23.46
N ASP A 45 9.13 -24.83 24.77
CA ASP A 45 8.22 -24.37 25.82
C ASP A 45 8.05 -22.85 25.98
N ASP A 46 6.84 -22.50 26.41
CA ASP A 46 6.35 -21.15 26.71
C ASP A 46 7.13 -20.48 27.84
N ASN A 47 7.67 -19.28 27.57
CA ASN A 47 8.07 -18.33 28.62
C ASN A 47 7.33 -17.01 28.41
N GLU A 48 6.47 -16.70 29.38
CA GLU A 48 5.72 -15.47 29.54
C GLU A 48 6.67 -14.28 29.79
N ILE A 49 6.62 -13.25 28.94
CA ILE A 49 7.38 -12.01 29.11
C ILE A 49 6.38 -10.89 29.43
N ASP A 50 6.51 -10.34 30.64
CA ASP A 50 5.77 -9.19 31.16
C ASP A 50 6.25 -7.89 30.51
N TYR A 51 5.32 -7.07 29.98
CA TYR A 51 5.63 -5.80 29.33
C TYR A 51 5.22 -4.64 30.24
N HIS A 52 6.22 -3.92 30.76
CA HIS A 52 6.02 -2.65 31.44
C HIS A 52 5.60 -1.54 30.46
N GLU A 53 4.47 -0.91 30.78
CA GLU A 53 3.86 0.23 30.09
C GLU A 53 4.67 1.51 30.35
N GLN A 54 5.09 2.21 29.28
CA GLN A 54 5.64 3.57 29.39
C GLN A 54 4.94 4.55 28.44
N ASP A 55 4.26 5.49 29.10
CA ASP A 55 3.86 6.86 28.78
C ASP A 55 3.73 7.32 27.31
N VAL A 56 2.48 7.48 26.86
CA VAL A 56 2.10 8.14 25.61
C VAL A 56 1.37 9.46 25.93
N SER A 57 2.06 10.38 26.61
CA SER A 57 1.49 11.65 27.07
C SER A 57 1.58 12.75 26.01
N SER A 58 0.79 12.68 24.93
CA SER A 58 0.47 13.89 24.12
C SER A 58 -0.83 13.83 23.29
N TRP A 59 -1.73 12.89 23.57
CA TRP A 59 -2.98 12.74 22.82
C TRP A 59 -4.18 13.01 23.75
N GLY A 60 -5.14 13.80 23.29
CA GLY A 60 -6.33 14.17 24.06
C GLY A 60 -7.10 12.93 24.56
N GLN A 61 -7.31 12.86 25.87
CA GLN A 61 -7.78 11.68 26.60
C GLN A 61 -9.16 11.15 26.15
N SER A 62 -10.02 11.98 25.58
CA SER A 62 -11.38 11.58 25.17
C SER A 62 -11.42 10.83 23.83
N ALA A 63 -10.54 11.18 22.88
CA ALA A 63 -10.42 10.47 21.61
C ALA A 63 -9.75 9.11 21.80
N LEU A 64 -8.72 9.06 22.65
CA LEU A 64 -8.04 7.81 23.01
C LEU A 64 -8.96 6.82 23.72
N GLN A 65 -9.76 7.23 24.71
CA GLN A 65 -10.66 6.27 25.39
C GLN A 65 -11.70 5.65 24.47
N GLN A 66 -12.20 6.39 23.47
CA GLN A 66 -13.09 5.84 22.45
C GLN A 66 -12.33 4.99 21.41
N MET A 67 -11.12 5.37 21.00
CA MET A 67 -10.27 4.58 20.09
C MET A 67 -9.80 3.25 20.72
N VAL A 68 -9.50 3.25 22.02
CA VAL A 68 -9.10 2.06 22.79
C VAL A 68 -10.32 1.13 22.98
N ALA A 69 -11.48 1.64 23.39
CA ALA A 69 -12.66 0.77 23.57
C ALA A 69 -13.13 0.06 22.27
N TRP A 70 -12.91 0.67 21.10
CA TRP A 70 -13.31 0.11 19.80
C TRP A 70 -12.22 -0.77 19.15
N SER A 71 -10.94 -0.47 19.36
CA SER A 71 -9.83 -1.34 18.95
C SER A 71 -9.83 -2.68 19.71
N TRP A 72 -10.30 -2.68 20.97
CA TRP A 72 -10.40 -3.91 21.76
C TRP A 72 -11.55 -4.84 21.32
N ARG A 73 -12.61 -4.34 20.68
CA ARG A 73 -13.72 -5.19 20.19
C ARG A 73 -13.44 -5.88 18.85
N SER A 74 -12.48 -5.39 18.09
CA SER A 74 -12.11 -5.96 16.78
C SER A 74 -11.00 -7.03 16.85
N TRP A 75 -10.47 -7.30 18.04
CA TRP A 75 -9.23 -8.07 18.21
C TRP A 75 -9.27 -9.17 19.29
N THR A 76 -10.46 -9.63 19.68
CA THR A 76 -10.65 -10.70 20.70
C THR A 76 -10.84 -12.11 20.13
N GLY A 77 -10.44 -12.37 18.88
CA GLY A 77 -10.56 -13.70 18.29
C GLY A 77 -12.00 -14.21 18.13
N ARG A 78 -13.01 -13.33 18.24
CA ARG A 78 -14.41 -13.67 17.93
C ARG A 78 -14.68 -13.43 16.44
N ARG A 79 -15.31 -14.42 15.79
CA ARG A 79 -15.75 -14.34 14.38
C ARG A 79 -16.54 -13.05 14.16
N HIS A 80 -16.22 -12.34 13.07
CA HIS A 80 -16.92 -11.14 12.63
C HIS A 80 -18.45 -11.32 12.68
N PRO A 81 -19.21 -10.35 13.25
CA PRO A 81 -20.64 -10.50 13.39
C PRO A 81 -21.33 -10.38 12.03
N ILE A 82 -22.09 -11.43 11.71
CA ILE A 82 -23.22 -11.49 10.79
C ILE A 82 -22.86 -11.10 9.35
N PHE A 83 -22.38 -12.10 8.61
CA PHE A 83 -22.50 -12.09 7.15
C PHE A 83 -23.98 -11.85 6.80
N ASP A 84 -24.26 -10.75 6.11
CA ASP A 84 -25.48 -10.59 5.34
C ASP A 84 -25.71 -11.85 4.48
N PRO A 85 -26.97 -12.18 4.11
CA PRO A 85 -27.28 -13.32 3.25
C PRO A 85 -26.30 -13.37 2.06
N PRO A 86 -25.87 -14.57 1.63
CA PRO A 86 -24.61 -14.76 0.93
C PRO A 86 -24.56 -13.89 -0.32
N LYS A 87 -23.81 -12.79 -0.24
CA LYS A 87 -23.47 -11.99 -1.41
C LYS A 87 -22.72 -12.92 -2.37
N ARG A 88 -23.26 -13.07 -3.59
CA ARG A 88 -22.68 -13.96 -4.61
C ARG A 88 -21.41 -13.39 -5.24
N HIS A 89 -21.13 -12.11 -5.01
CA HIS A 89 -19.97 -11.39 -5.50
C HIS A 89 -19.50 -10.41 -4.43
N GLY A 90 -18.20 -10.11 -4.46
CA GLY A 90 -17.54 -9.13 -3.59
C GLY A 90 -16.62 -8.24 -4.41
N TYR A 91 -16.18 -7.14 -3.81
CA TYR A 91 -15.28 -6.18 -4.44
C TYR A 91 -14.08 -5.93 -3.54
N PHE A 92 -12.90 -5.83 -4.14
CA PHE A 92 -11.72 -5.32 -3.46
C PHE A 92 -11.07 -4.24 -4.31
N ILE A 93 -10.36 -3.34 -3.64
CA ILE A 93 -9.54 -2.33 -4.31
C ILE A 93 -8.08 -2.72 -4.16
N HIS A 94 -7.33 -2.61 -5.25
CA HIS A 94 -5.88 -2.73 -5.27
C HIS A 94 -5.28 -1.34 -5.48
N ILE A 95 -4.50 -0.89 -4.50
CA ILE A 95 -3.73 0.36 -4.53
C ILE A 95 -2.24 -0.01 -4.58
N THR A 96 -1.49 0.62 -5.46
CA THR A 96 -0.06 0.35 -5.66
C THR A 96 0.64 1.58 -6.21
N ASP A 97 1.96 1.67 -6.04
CA ASP A 97 2.84 2.61 -6.74
C ASP A 97 2.36 4.06 -6.66
N LEU A 98 1.95 4.49 -5.46
CA LEU A 98 1.52 5.88 -5.28
C LEU A 98 2.65 6.85 -5.56
N HIS A 99 3.90 6.46 -5.22
CA HIS A 99 5.12 7.26 -5.36
C HIS A 99 4.86 8.73 -5.08
N ILE A 100 4.44 9.04 -3.85
CA ILE A 100 4.22 10.42 -3.46
C ILE A 100 5.55 11.15 -3.35
N ASP A 101 5.55 12.37 -3.87
CA ASP A 101 6.72 13.22 -3.96
C ASP A 101 6.43 14.58 -3.30
N GLU A 102 7.14 14.83 -2.19
CA GLU A 102 7.08 16.10 -1.45
C GLU A 102 7.87 17.22 -2.12
N GLU A 103 8.76 16.88 -3.05
CA GLU A 103 9.57 17.83 -3.84
C GLU A 103 8.89 18.18 -5.18
N TYR A 104 7.76 17.55 -5.52
CA TYR A 104 7.04 17.85 -6.76
C TYR A 104 6.55 19.30 -6.76
N MET A 105 6.89 20.02 -7.84
CA MET A 105 6.52 21.42 -8.02
C MET A 105 5.72 21.59 -9.30
N ALA A 106 4.45 21.96 -9.19
CA ALA A 106 3.63 22.31 -10.35
C ALA A 106 4.27 23.49 -11.13
N GLY A 107 4.28 23.38 -12.46
CA GLY A 107 4.91 24.35 -13.37
C GLY A 107 6.43 24.20 -13.52
N SER A 108 7.08 23.31 -12.77
CA SER A 108 8.52 23.03 -12.89
C SER A 108 8.89 22.36 -14.21
N ASN A 109 10.19 22.23 -14.49
CA ASN A 109 10.65 21.51 -15.68
C ASN A 109 10.62 19.99 -15.41
N VAL A 110 9.93 19.24 -16.26
CA VAL A 110 9.88 17.77 -16.17
C VAL A 110 11.25 17.10 -16.27
N ASP A 111 12.22 17.74 -16.94
CA ASP A 111 13.60 17.23 -17.07
C ASP A 111 14.40 17.31 -15.75
N THR A 112 13.79 17.87 -14.70
CA THR A 112 14.36 17.97 -13.35
C THR A 112 13.64 17.08 -12.34
N ASP A 113 12.98 16.04 -12.83
CA ASP A 113 12.11 15.15 -12.06
C ASP A 113 10.96 15.91 -11.37
N CYS A 114 10.53 17.01 -12.00
CA CYS A 114 9.54 17.95 -11.50
C CYS A 114 9.91 18.70 -10.19
N HIS A 115 11.19 18.78 -9.83
CA HIS A 115 11.63 19.42 -8.57
C HIS A 115 12.17 20.86 -8.73
N ARG A 116 12.40 21.34 -9.96
CA ARG A 116 13.03 22.66 -10.17
C ARG A 116 12.47 23.39 -11.38
N PHE A 117 12.33 24.70 -11.25
CA PHE A 117 12.07 25.55 -12.41
C PHE A 117 13.34 25.65 -13.26
N GLY A 118 13.21 25.35 -14.56
CA GLY A 118 14.26 25.62 -15.55
C GLY A 118 14.29 27.10 -15.95
N SER A 119 15.30 27.51 -16.73
CA SER A 119 15.21 28.80 -17.43
C SER A 119 14.04 28.74 -18.41
N LYS A 120 13.33 29.86 -18.60
CA LYS A 120 12.15 29.91 -19.51
C LYS A 120 12.46 29.44 -20.94
N SER A 121 13.72 29.56 -21.38
CA SER A 121 14.20 29.11 -22.68
C SER A 121 14.50 27.60 -22.78
N ALA A 122 14.55 26.89 -21.66
CA ALA A 122 14.94 25.47 -21.58
C ALA A 122 13.81 24.55 -21.08
N ILE A 123 12.61 25.07 -20.84
CA ILE A 123 11.45 24.24 -20.45
C ILE A 123 10.85 23.63 -21.71
N THR A 124 11.06 22.33 -21.88
CA THR A 124 10.46 21.51 -22.95
C THR A 124 9.00 21.18 -22.63
N GLN A 125 8.72 20.91 -21.36
CA GLN A 125 7.39 20.66 -20.81
C GLN A 125 7.35 21.10 -19.34
N SER A 126 6.24 21.75 -18.96
CA SER A 126 5.98 22.13 -17.56
C SER A 126 5.17 21.06 -16.84
N ALA A 127 5.50 20.84 -15.57
CA ALA A 127 4.80 19.93 -14.70
C ALA A 127 3.34 20.37 -14.47
N GLY A 128 2.37 19.46 -14.60
CA GLY A 128 0.97 19.72 -14.32
C GLY A 128 0.69 19.86 -12.81
N LEU A 129 -0.50 20.36 -12.45
CA LEU A 129 -0.91 20.49 -11.03
C LEU A 129 -1.06 19.12 -10.35
N LEU A 130 -1.72 18.18 -11.02
CA LEU A 130 -2.03 16.84 -10.50
C LEU A 130 -1.16 15.75 -11.14
N GLY A 131 0.08 16.10 -11.50
CA GLY A 131 1.02 15.21 -12.17
C GLY A 131 1.17 15.50 -13.66
N THR A 132 2.09 14.77 -14.27
CA THR A 132 2.47 14.94 -15.68
C THR A 132 2.59 13.58 -16.35
N PRO A 133 1.49 13.06 -16.94
CA PRO A 133 1.51 11.73 -17.55
C PRO A 133 2.58 11.58 -18.64
N GLY A 134 3.32 10.47 -18.60
CA GLY A 134 4.39 10.17 -19.57
C GLY A 134 5.71 10.90 -19.32
N ALA A 135 5.79 11.74 -18.29
CA ALA A 135 7.04 12.35 -17.86
C ALA A 135 7.71 11.54 -16.74
N LYS A 136 9.01 11.75 -16.60
CA LYS A 136 9.82 11.19 -15.51
C LYS A 136 9.61 12.02 -14.23
N CYS A 137 8.40 11.99 -13.70
CA CYS A 137 8.03 12.66 -12.46
C CYS A 137 7.17 11.74 -11.62
N ASP A 138 7.40 11.77 -10.31
CA ASP A 138 6.54 11.07 -9.35
C ASP A 138 5.27 11.89 -9.04
N SER A 139 4.37 11.30 -8.26
CA SER A 139 3.04 11.86 -8.02
C SER A 139 3.10 13.03 -7.03
N PRO A 140 2.52 14.20 -7.33
CA PRO A 140 2.27 15.18 -6.28
C PRO A 140 1.37 14.56 -5.22
N ILE A 141 1.66 14.89 -3.96
CA ILE A 141 0.88 14.43 -2.81
C ILE A 141 -0.63 14.68 -3.00
N GLU A 142 -1.00 15.81 -3.59
CA GLU A 142 -2.39 16.18 -3.86
C GLU A 142 -3.11 15.18 -4.79
N LEU A 143 -2.41 14.56 -5.75
CA LEU A 143 -3.00 13.52 -6.60
C LEU A 143 -3.40 12.30 -5.77
N ALA A 144 -2.50 11.82 -4.90
CA ALA A 144 -2.76 10.67 -4.02
C ALA A 144 -3.90 10.95 -3.04
N GLU A 145 -3.92 12.15 -2.42
CA GLU A 145 -4.99 12.57 -1.51
C GLU A 145 -6.35 12.59 -2.23
N LYS A 146 -6.45 13.27 -3.39
CA LYS A 146 -7.72 13.30 -4.16
C LYS A 146 -8.17 11.93 -4.62
N THR A 147 -7.24 11.04 -4.95
CA THR A 147 -7.53 9.67 -5.38
C THR A 147 -8.15 8.86 -4.24
N LEU A 148 -7.53 8.89 -3.06
CA LEU A 148 -8.04 8.17 -1.88
C LEU A 148 -9.33 8.78 -1.34
N ASP A 149 -9.50 10.11 -1.42
CA ASP A 149 -10.75 10.78 -1.08
C ASP A 149 -11.90 10.36 -2.02
N TYR A 150 -11.64 10.24 -3.32
CA TYR A 150 -12.60 9.73 -4.28
C TYR A 150 -12.99 8.28 -3.97
N ILE A 151 -12.01 7.42 -3.71
CA ILE A 151 -12.25 6.02 -3.34
C ILE A 151 -13.09 5.93 -2.05
N SER A 152 -12.72 6.68 -1.02
CA SER A 152 -13.43 6.71 0.26
C SER A 152 -14.89 7.12 0.09
N ARG A 153 -15.16 8.14 -0.75
CA ARG A 153 -16.52 8.62 -0.99
C ARG A 153 -17.36 7.69 -1.86
N GLU A 154 -16.80 7.16 -2.94
CA GLU A 154 -17.57 6.47 -3.98
C GLU A 154 -17.59 4.95 -3.85
N TRP A 155 -16.61 4.37 -3.14
CA TRP A 155 -16.39 2.92 -3.14
C TRP A 155 -16.35 2.27 -1.75
N ARG A 156 -16.09 3.05 -0.69
CA ARG A 156 -15.92 2.48 0.66
C ARG A 156 -17.10 1.61 1.09
N ASP A 157 -18.33 2.00 0.75
CA ASP A 157 -19.58 1.28 1.05
C ASP A 157 -19.76 -0.04 0.25
N LYS A 158 -19.00 -0.21 -0.83
CA LYS A 158 -19.13 -1.34 -1.77
C LYS A 158 -18.04 -2.39 -1.63
N ILE A 159 -16.89 -2.03 -1.07
CA ILE A 159 -15.72 -2.92 -0.98
C ILE A 159 -15.72 -3.76 0.30
N ASP A 160 -15.16 -4.96 0.17
CA ASP A 160 -15.01 -5.92 1.26
C ASP A 160 -13.62 -5.83 1.90
N PHE A 161 -12.57 -5.57 1.11
CA PHE A 161 -11.19 -5.37 1.59
C PHE A 161 -10.35 -4.56 0.59
N VAL A 162 -9.14 -4.17 1.02
CA VAL A 162 -8.16 -3.43 0.22
C VAL A 162 -6.83 -4.19 0.22
N VAL A 163 -6.20 -4.28 -0.93
CA VAL A 163 -4.80 -4.72 -1.09
C VAL A 163 -3.96 -3.49 -1.41
N TRP A 164 -2.88 -3.28 -0.66
CA TRP A 164 -1.99 -2.13 -0.83
C TRP A 164 -0.55 -2.63 -0.98
N THR A 165 0.01 -2.57 -2.19
CA THR A 165 1.30 -3.21 -2.51
C THR A 165 2.51 -2.28 -2.46
N GLY A 166 2.47 -1.27 -1.60
CA GLY A 166 3.62 -0.42 -1.32
C GLY A 166 3.99 0.52 -2.45
N ASP A 167 5.29 0.85 -2.50
CA ASP A 167 5.90 1.83 -3.40
C ASP A 167 5.30 3.23 -3.19
N ASN A 168 5.37 3.65 -1.93
CA ASN A 168 4.83 4.92 -1.46
C ASN A 168 5.81 6.07 -1.71
N SER A 169 7.10 5.81 -1.60
CA SER A 169 8.12 6.86 -1.71
C SER A 169 8.52 7.09 -3.17
N ARG A 170 8.78 8.37 -3.51
CA ARG A 170 9.37 8.77 -4.79
C ARG A 170 10.66 8.01 -5.15
N HIS A 171 10.99 8.00 -6.43
CA HIS A 171 12.26 7.57 -6.99
C HIS A 171 13.41 8.53 -6.62
N ASP A 172 14.66 8.05 -6.61
CA ASP A 172 15.89 8.85 -6.43
C ASP A 172 16.59 9.20 -7.74
N TRP A 173 15.83 9.46 -8.80
CA TRP A 173 16.38 9.82 -10.11
C TRP A 173 17.28 11.07 -10.08
N ASP A 174 17.04 11.96 -9.13
CA ASP A 174 17.80 13.19 -8.93
C ASP A 174 18.76 13.13 -7.73
N LYS A 175 19.26 11.95 -7.35
CA LYS A 175 20.14 11.72 -6.19
C LYS A 175 21.31 12.71 -6.05
N LYS A 176 21.82 13.24 -7.15
CA LYS A 176 22.88 14.27 -7.15
C LYS A 176 22.41 15.60 -6.53
N TYR A 177 21.15 15.96 -6.71
CA TYR A 177 20.58 17.25 -6.31
C TYR A 177 19.63 17.13 -5.11
N ARG A 178 18.81 16.08 -5.04
CA ARG A 178 17.91 15.76 -3.91
C ARG A 178 18.04 14.28 -3.52
N PRO A 179 19.12 13.88 -2.83
CA PRO A 179 19.25 12.51 -2.37
C PRO A 179 18.14 12.14 -1.38
N ARG A 180 17.49 10.99 -1.61
CA ARG A 180 16.61 10.39 -0.62
C ARG A 180 17.41 9.99 0.62
N LYS A 181 16.78 10.13 1.78
CA LYS A 181 17.32 9.70 3.08
C LYS A 181 16.29 8.79 3.76
N ARG A 182 16.75 7.85 4.58
CA ARG A 182 15.88 6.94 5.36
C ARG A 182 14.72 7.67 6.05
N LYS A 183 15.01 8.80 6.72
CA LYS A 183 13.99 9.63 7.40
C LYS A 183 12.90 10.13 6.45
N ALA A 184 13.25 10.56 5.23
CA ALA A 184 12.27 11.03 4.25
C ALA A 184 11.39 9.88 3.74
N ILE A 185 11.98 8.70 3.51
CA ILE A 185 11.23 7.50 3.10
C ILE A 185 10.25 7.06 4.18
N TYR A 186 10.67 7.07 5.45
CA TYR A 186 9.78 6.75 6.57
C TYR A 186 8.64 7.77 6.69
N HIS A 187 8.96 9.06 6.55
CA HIS A 187 7.95 10.12 6.55
C HIS A 187 6.91 9.97 5.43
N LEU A 188 7.33 9.63 4.20
CA LEU A 188 6.40 9.40 3.09
C LEU A 188 5.52 8.16 3.33
N ASN A 189 6.10 7.08 3.87
CA ASN A 189 5.34 5.90 4.26
C ASN A 189 4.31 6.20 5.37
N GLU A 190 4.67 6.98 6.37
CA GLU A 190 3.75 7.48 7.39
C GLU A 190 2.63 8.32 6.78
N ARG A 191 2.96 9.20 5.83
CA ARG A 191 1.98 10.06 5.18
C ARG A 191 0.95 9.23 4.39
N VAL A 192 1.41 8.27 3.58
CA VAL A 192 0.48 7.37 2.86
C VAL A 192 -0.33 6.54 3.84
N GLN A 193 0.29 6.02 4.89
CA GLN A 193 -0.43 5.26 5.91
C GLN A 193 -1.58 6.07 6.53
N GLN A 194 -1.35 7.36 6.84
CA GLN A 194 -2.40 8.24 7.34
C GLN A 194 -3.50 8.47 6.30
N MET A 195 -3.16 8.60 5.01
CA MET A 195 -4.17 8.70 3.96
C MET A 195 -5.02 7.42 3.88
N MET A 196 -4.39 6.24 3.95
CA MET A 196 -5.06 4.94 3.95
C MET A 196 -5.97 4.78 5.17
N GLN A 197 -5.53 5.21 6.36
CA GLN A 197 -6.38 5.25 7.54
C GLN A 197 -7.58 6.18 7.34
N ARG A 198 -7.37 7.41 6.85
CA ARG A 198 -8.50 8.33 6.59
C ARG A 198 -9.51 7.75 5.59
N ALA A 199 -9.04 7.02 4.58
CA ALA A 199 -9.91 6.42 3.58
C ALA A 199 -10.71 5.22 4.11
N PHE A 200 -10.08 4.33 4.90
CA PHE A 200 -10.64 3.00 5.19
C PHE A 200 -10.94 2.73 6.67
N TRP A 201 -10.49 3.57 7.61
CA TRP A 201 -10.75 3.37 9.03
C TRP A 201 -12.24 3.54 9.37
N PRO A 202 -12.81 2.78 10.32
CA PRO A 202 -14.18 2.98 10.79
C PRO A 202 -14.44 4.42 11.23
N THR A 203 -15.61 4.93 10.89
CA THR A 203 -16.07 6.26 11.33
C THR A 203 -17.41 6.14 12.05
N ALA A 204 -17.83 7.21 12.73
CA ALA A 204 -19.17 7.25 13.34
C ALA A 204 -20.32 7.07 12.31
N ARG A 205 -20.09 7.45 11.05
CA ARG A 205 -21.09 7.31 9.97
C ARG A 205 -21.06 5.94 9.31
N ASP A 206 -19.88 5.30 9.28
CA ASP A 206 -19.69 3.98 8.70
C ASP A 206 -18.73 3.18 9.60
N PRO A 207 -19.28 2.43 10.58
CA PRO A 207 -18.49 1.72 11.59
C PRO A 207 -17.89 0.41 11.05
N ARG A 208 -18.11 0.09 9.76
CA ARG A 208 -17.54 -1.12 9.17
C ARG A 208 -16.02 -1.04 9.18
N HIS A 209 -15.42 -2.13 9.63
CA HIS A 209 -13.99 -2.37 9.52
C HIS A 209 -13.71 -2.97 8.15
N ILE A 210 -12.93 -2.27 7.33
CA ILE A 210 -12.46 -2.75 6.04
C ILE A 210 -11.01 -3.22 6.23
N PRO A 211 -10.72 -4.53 6.06
CA PRO A 211 -9.35 -5.02 6.10
C PRO A 211 -8.52 -4.34 5.02
N VAL A 212 -7.38 -3.76 5.40
CA VAL A 212 -6.36 -3.26 4.47
C VAL A 212 -5.17 -4.19 4.60
N VAL A 213 -4.67 -4.72 3.48
CA VAL A 213 -3.56 -5.68 3.47
C VAL A 213 -2.34 -5.03 2.82
N PRO A 214 -1.46 -4.37 3.60
CA PRO A 214 -0.24 -3.77 3.08
C PRO A 214 0.82 -4.81 2.71
N THR A 215 1.68 -4.48 1.76
CA THR A 215 2.90 -5.20 1.38
C THR A 215 4.03 -4.18 1.17
N LEU A 216 5.28 -4.58 1.44
CA LEU A 216 6.45 -3.73 1.21
C LEU A 216 6.73 -3.59 -0.28
N GLY A 217 6.90 -2.34 -0.74
CA GLY A 217 7.46 -2.03 -2.04
C GLY A 217 8.98 -1.86 -1.98
N ASN A 218 9.64 -1.94 -3.14
CA ASN A 218 11.09 -1.81 -3.26
C ASN A 218 11.57 -0.35 -3.11
N ASN A 219 10.68 0.64 -3.29
CA ASN A 219 10.95 2.05 -3.02
C ASN A 219 10.69 2.46 -1.56
N ASP A 220 10.06 1.59 -0.76
CA ASP A 220 9.73 1.86 0.65
C ASP A 220 10.90 1.65 1.61
N VAL A 221 12.04 1.19 1.10
CA VAL A 221 13.25 0.85 1.86
C VAL A 221 14.41 1.78 1.53
N TYR A 222 15.40 1.83 2.43
CA TYR A 222 16.62 2.61 2.24
C TYR A 222 17.88 1.83 2.63
N PRO A 223 18.86 1.68 1.72
CA PRO A 223 18.87 2.13 0.32
C PRO A 223 17.82 1.47 -0.57
N HIS A 224 17.57 2.04 -1.75
CA HIS A 224 16.64 1.46 -2.75
C HIS A 224 16.90 -0.03 -2.95
N ASN A 225 15.83 -0.82 -3.05
CA ASN A 225 15.85 -2.26 -3.27
C ASN A 225 16.57 -3.10 -2.20
N THR A 226 16.94 -2.52 -1.06
CA THR A 226 17.77 -3.20 -0.05
C THR A 226 17.13 -3.06 1.32
N MET A 227 16.75 -4.19 1.92
CA MET A 227 16.21 -4.21 3.29
C MET A 227 17.28 -4.05 4.38
N GLY A 228 18.55 -4.17 4.01
CA GLY A 228 19.66 -4.24 4.94
C GLY A 228 19.94 -5.68 5.36
N SER A 229 20.63 -5.84 6.48
CA SER A 229 20.91 -7.14 7.10
C SER A 229 21.07 -6.95 8.61
N GLY A 230 20.72 -7.95 9.42
CA GLY A 230 20.84 -7.86 10.87
C GLY A 230 19.98 -6.72 11.43
N ASP A 231 20.59 -5.82 12.21
CA ASP A 231 19.88 -4.73 12.90
C ASP A 231 19.18 -3.76 11.92
N ASP A 232 19.77 -3.46 10.76
CA ASP A 232 19.14 -2.57 9.77
C ASP A 232 17.81 -3.15 9.23
N GLU A 233 17.77 -4.45 8.98
CA GLU A 233 16.56 -5.15 8.54
C GLU A 233 15.54 -5.23 9.68
N ALA A 234 15.99 -5.57 10.88
CA ALA A 234 15.14 -5.62 12.07
C ALA A 234 14.50 -4.27 12.36
N ASP A 235 15.24 -3.16 12.26
CA ASP A 235 14.75 -1.80 12.46
C ASP A 235 13.72 -1.39 11.42
N LEU A 236 13.94 -1.76 10.15
CA LEU A 236 13.01 -1.53 9.05
C LEU A 236 11.69 -2.28 9.28
N LEU A 237 11.75 -3.58 9.56
CA LEU A 237 10.56 -4.40 9.82
C LEU A 237 9.87 -3.95 11.10
N GLN A 238 10.61 -3.50 12.11
CA GLN A 238 10.05 -2.95 13.34
C GLN A 238 9.35 -1.60 13.10
N PHE A 239 9.85 -0.76 12.20
CA PHE A 239 9.18 0.45 11.76
C PHE A 239 7.83 0.12 11.11
N PHE A 240 7.82 -0.74 10.09
CA PHE A 240 6.57 -1.12 9.41
C PHE A 240 5.61 -1.91 10.32
N SER A 241 6.13 -2.70 11.27
CA SER A 241 5.30 -3.41 12.26
C SER A 241 4.51 -2.44 13.13
N ARG A 242 5.10 -1.29 13.49
CA ARG A 242 4.39 -0.21 14.22
C ARG A 242 3.42 0.52 13.30
N LEU A 243 3.87 0.86 12.10
CA LEU A 243 3.10 1.64 11.14
C LEU A 243 1.81 0.91 10.69
N TRP A 244 1.92 -0.39 10.46
CA TRP A 244 0.83 -1.26 10.01
C TRP A 244 0.19 -2.08 11.14
N GLN A 245 0.56 -1.82 12.40
CA GLN A 245 -0.06 -2.42 13.58
C GLN A 245 -1.60 -2.48 13.51
N PRO A 246 -2.30 -1.45 12.99
CA PRO A 246 -3.76 -1.46 12.94
C PRO A 246 -4.36 -2.51 11.98
N TRP A 247 -3.55 -3.06 11.07
CA TRP A 247 -3.99 -3.98 10.02
C TRP A 247 -3.31 -5.36 10.06
N ILE A 248 -2.18 -5.50 10.76
CA ILE A 248 -1.49 -6.80 10.90
C ILE A 248 -2.11 -7.60 12.06
N PRO A 249 -2.66 -8.81 11.80
CA PRO A 249 -3.13 -9.75 12.82
C PRO A 249 -2.16 -9.91 13.99
N THR A 250 -2.58 -9.76 15.25
CA THR A 250 -1.76 -9.95 16.46
C THR A 250 -0.98 -11.24 16.42
N ASP A 251 -1.61 -12.34 16.00
CA ASP A 251 -0.99 -13.66 15.80
C ASP A 251 0.02 -13.71 14.65
N GLN A 252 0.00 -12.72 13.75
CA GLN A 252 0.93 -12.58 12.63
C GLN A 252 2.00 -11.51 12.85
N ARG A 253 1.96 -10.74 13.95
CA ARG A 253 2.94 -9.66 14.19
C ARG A 253 4.35 -10.18 14.38
N ALA A 254 4.51 -11.33 15.04
CA ALA A 254 5.82 -11.98 15.19
C ALA A 254 6.36 -12.42 13.82
N THR A 255 5.54 -13.09 13.01
CA THR A 255 5.86 -13.48 11.62
C THR A 255 6.27 -12.28 10.77
N PHE A 256 5.53 -11.18 10.88
CA PHE A 256 5.86 -9.96 10.16
C PHE A 256 7.23 -9.39 10.57
N ARG A 257 7.58 -9.39 11.86
CA ARG A 257 8.90 -8.90 12.30
C ARG A 257 10.05 -9.80 11.87
N GLN A 258 9.78 -11.07 11.57
CA GLN A 258 10.79 -12.02 11.09
C GLN A 258 11.10 -11.87 9.60
N GLY A 259 10.14 -11.42 8.78
CA GLY A 259 10.37 -11.35 7.33
C GLY A 259 9.46 -10.42 6.53
N GLY A 260 8.73 -9.51 7.16
CA GLY A 260 7.88 -8.54 6.45
C GLY A 260 6.71 -9.13 5.69
N TYR A 261 6.35 -10.39 5.97
CA TYR A 261 5.20 -11.09 5.38
C TYR A 261 4.20 -11.51 6.45
N PHE A 262 2.93 -11.62 6.08
CA PHE A 262 1.87 -12.09 6.96
C PHE A 262 0.66 -12.56 6.17
N ALA A 263 -0.28 -13.26 6.83
CA ALA A 263 -1.51 -13.69 6.17
C ALA A 263 -2.75 -13.35 6.99
N VAL A 264 -3.77 -12.82 6.33
CA VAL A 264 -5.00 -12.31 6.97
C VAL A 264 -6.24 -12.88 6.31
N ASN A 265 -7.23 -13.26 7.11
CA ASN A 265 -8.54 -13.66 6.61
C ASN A 265 -9.36 -12.41 6.29
N VAL A 266 -9.70 -12.19 5.02
CA VAL A 266 -10.53 -11.06 4.56
C VAL A 266 -11.98 -11.48 4.31
N GLY A 267 -12.27 -12.77 4.44
CA GLY A 267 -13.61 -13.34 4.34
C GLY A 267 -13.65 -14.76 4.91
N PRO A 268 -14.83 -15.39 5.00
CA PRO A 268 -15.00 -16.66 5.71
C PRO A 268 -14.29 -17.84 5.04
N ARG A 269 -13.92 -17.71 3.76
CA ARG A 269 -13.14 -18.71 3.01
C ARG A 269 -12.11 -18.04 2.11
N LEU A 270 -11.71 -16.81 2.44
CA LEU A 270 -10.76 -16.04 1.66
C LEU A 270 -9.67 -15.52 2.57
N ARG A 271 -8.44 -15.91 2.25
CA ARG A 271 -7.22 -15.49 2.94
C ARG A 271 -6.30 -14.80 1.95
N VAL A 272 -5.73 -13.68 2.37
CA VAL A 272 -4.72 -12.94 1.59
C VAL A 272 -3.37 -13.17 2.26
N LEU A 273 -2.35 -13.43 1.44
CA LEU A 273 -0.96 -13.54 1.86
C LEU A 273 -0.24 -12.29 1.36
N SER A 274 0.23 -11.46 2.28
CA SER A 274 1.15 -10.36 1.99
C SER A 274 2.56 -10.94 2.02
N LEU A 275 3.19 -11.01 0.85
CA LEU A 275 4.53 -11.60 0.68
C LEU A 275 5.57 -10.50 0.55
N ASN A 276 6.67 -10.65 1.26
CA ASN A 276 7.83 -9.78 1.07
C ASN A 276 8.70 -10.31 -0.06
N THR A 277 8.50 -9.78 -1.27
CA THR A 277 9.26 -10.19 -2.47
C THR A 277 10.61 -9.49 -2.60
N MET A 278 11.03 -8.72 -1.59
CA MET A 278 12.38 -8.14 -1.53
C MET A 278 13.45 -9.16 -1.15
N PHE A 279 13.06 -10.30 -0.57
CA PHE A 279 13.99 -11.39 -0.36
C PHE A 279 14.27 -12.11 -1.69
N PRO A 280 15.55 -12.34 -2.06
CA PRO A 280 15.86 -13.16 -3.20
C PRO A 280 15.36 -14.59 -2.98
N CYS A 281 14.89 -15.25 -4.04
CA CYS A 281 14.82 -16.71 -4.04
C CYS A 281 16.26 -17.22 -3.84
N THR A 282 16.52 -17.88 -2.71
CA THR A 282 17.80 -18.54 -2.42
C THR A 282 17.76 -20.00 -2.82
#